data_AF-A0A1M3H372-F1
#
_entry.id   AF-A0A1M3H372-F1
#
_cell.length_a   1.000
_cell.length_b   1.000
_cell.length_c   1.000
_cell.angle_alpha   90.00
_cell.angle_beta   90.00
_cell.angle_gamma   90.00
#
_symmetry.space_group_name_H-M   'P 1'
#
loop_
_entity.id
_entity.type
_entity.pdbx_description
1 polymer ?
#
loop_
_entity_poly.entity_id
_entity_poly.type
_entity_poly.pdbx_seq_one_letter_code
_entity_poly.pdbx_strand_id
1 'polypeptide(L)'
;MSNEPYIRFISTAMDLVRKGQHINTRDSYIQALFEPSFNDPLLVQLNWNGKDVKWFRTTWLKTAETYDFSVVGSLKYLHDTPKPTIKYENGEADISRIESLMQLIRNISIPPRIDKPGFFALDGSNYTLTIGVDDIKTIYKWHTCPEEWQELQTITDMLYDLDLS
;
A
#
# COMPACT_ATOMS: atom_id res chain seq x y z
N MET A 1 -18.07 -20.89 -13.98
CA MET A 1 -18.63 -19.58 -14.41
C MET A 1 -17.56 -18.54 -14.16
N SER A 2 -17.25 -17.64 -15.11
CA SER A 2 -16.15 -16.69 -14.94
C SER A 2 -16.52 -15.61 -13.93
N ASN A 3 -15.69 -15.42 -12.90
CA ASN A 3 -15.78 -14.30 -11.96
C ASN A 3 -15.25 -12.99 -12.59
N GLU A 4 -15.41 -12.81 -13.90
CA GLU A 4 -14.78 -11.73 -14.66
C GLU A 4 -15.20 -10.32 -14.18
N PRO A 5 -16.46 -10.05 -13.79
CA PRO A 5 -16.85 -8.76 -13.20
C PRO A 5 -16.17 -8.51 -11.84
N TYR A 6 -16.09 -9.53 -10.99
CA TYR A 6 -15.44 -9.43 -9.68
C TYR A 6 -13.93 -9.21 -9.81
N ILE A 7 -13.28 -9.93 -10.72
CA ILE A 7 -11.85 -9.75 -11.03
C ILE A 7 -11.59 -8.32 -11.55
N ARG A 8 -12.43 -7.81 -12.45
CA ARG A 8 -12.31 -6.43 -12.95
C ARG A 8 -12.52 -5.39 -11.85
N PHE A 9 -13.50 -5.62 -10.96
CA PHE A 9 -13.76 -4.75 -9.81
C PHE A 9 -12.55 -4.69 -8.87
N ILE A 10 -12.03 -5.86 -8.44
CA ILE A 10 -10.83 -5.93 -7.59
C ILE A 10 -9.64 -5.25 -8.27
N SER A 11 -9.41 -5.52 -9.55
CA SER A 11 -8.32 -4.89 -10.31
C SER A 11 -8.45 -3.37 -10.29
N THR A 12 -9.66 -2.86 -10.55
CA THR A 12 -9.93 -1.42 -10.54
C THR A 12 -9.72 -0.81 -9.15
N ALA A 13 -10.16 -1.48 -8.09
CA ALA A 13 -9.95 -1.05 -6.71
C ALA A 13 -8.47 -0.98 -6.35
N MET A 14 -7.71 -2.03 -6.67
CA MET A 14 -6.28 -2.07 -6.42
C MET A 14 -5.51 -1.05 -7.25
N ASP A 15 -5.92 -0.78 -8.49
CA ASP A 15 -5.32 0.27 -9.32
C ASP A 15 -5.53 1.66 -8.71
N LEU A 16 -6.71 1.91 -8.14
CA LEU A 16 -7.00 3.17 -7.43
C LEU A 16 -6.19 3.29 -6.13
N VAL A 17 -6.04 2.22 -5.35
CA VAL A 17 -5.19 2.21 -4.15
C VAL A 17 -3.73 2.46 -4.52
N ARG A 18 -3.21 1.75 -5.54
CA ARG A 18 -1.82 1.89 -6.02
C ARG A 18 -1.52 3.26 -6.59
N LYS A 19 -2.50 3.88 -7.25
CA LYS A 19 -2.39 5.26 -7.71
C LYS A 19 -2.27 6.23 -6.53
N GLY A 20 -2.91 5.91 -5.41
CA GLY A 20 -2.81 6.68 -4.18
C GLY A 20 -3.35 8.11 -4.30
N GLN A 21 -2.84 8.97 -3.43
CA GLN A 21 -2.95 10.41 -3.61
C GLN A 21 -1.72 10.89 -4.40
N HIS A 22 -1.88 11.95 -5.18
CA HIS A 22 -0.76 12.49 -5.95
C HIS A 22 0.31 13.03 -5.00
N ILE A 23 1.48 12.39 -4.99
CA ILE A 23 2.66 12.86 -4.26
C ILE A 23 3.67 13.48 -5.23
N ASN A 24 4.39 14.52 -4.78
CA ASN A 24 5.48 15.11 -5.56
C ASN A 24 6.71 14.20 -5.51
N THR A 25 6.84 13.25 -6.42
CA THR A 25 7.97 12.31 -6.39
C THR A 25 9.34 12.96 -6.58
N ARG A 26 9.43 14.25 -6.97
CA ARG A 26 10.70 14.99 -7.05
C ARG A 26 11.39 15.18 -5.71
N ASP A 27 10.62 15.23 -4.62
CA ASP A 27 11.16 15.29 -3.26
C ASP A 27 11.43 13.89 -2.70
N SER A 28 12.04 13.81 -1.53
CA SER A 28 12.26 12.51 -0.86
C SER A 28 10.94 11.91 -0.42
N TYR A 29 10.75 10.62 -0.69
CA TYR A 29 9.52 9.93 -0.32
C TYR A 29 9.76 8.48 0.14
N ILE A 30 8.82 8.01 0.97
CA ILE A 30 8.62 6.60 1.27
C ILE A 30 7.15 6.26 1.10
N GLN A 31 6.86 5.09 0.54
CA GLN A 31 5.51 4.59 0.40
C GLN A 31 5.45 3.10 0.74
N ALA A 32 4.39 2.70 1.42
CA ALA A 32 4.09 1.32 1.76
C ALA A 32 2.68 0.96 1.29
N LEU A 33 2.58 -0.05 0.45
CA LEU A 33 1.33 -0.67 0.02
C LEU A 33 1.12 -1.96 0.81
N PHE A 34 -0.06 -2.07 1.41
CA PHE A 34 -0.50 -3.20 2.22
C PHE A 34 -1.68 -3.84 1.52
N GLU A 35 -1.54 -5.10 1.11
CA GLU A 35 -2.61 -5.90 0.49
C GLU A 35 -2.96 -7.08 1.41
N PRO A 36 -3.58 -6.85 2.58
CA PRO A 36 -4.01 -7.92 3.47
C PRO A 36 -5.16 -8.70 2.84
N SER A 37 -5.16 -10.03 3.05
CA SER A 37 -6.19 -10.92 2.50
C SER A 37 -7.57 -10.60 3.08
N PHE A 38 -7.65 -10.33 4.39
CA PHE A 38 -8.92 -10.20 5.13
C PHE A 38 -9.27 -8.77 5.58
N ASN A 39 -8.35 -7.81 5.45
CA ASN A 39 -8.57 -6.42 5.84
C ASN A 39 -8.61 -5.49 4.61
N ASP A 40 -8.92 -4.22 4.84
CA ASP A 40 -8.91 -3.16 3.83
C ASP A 40 -7.49 -2.90 3.30
N PRO A 41 -7.25 -3.01 1.98
CA PRO A 41 -5.99 -2.65 1.38
C PRO A 41 -5.76 -1.15 1.50
N LEU A 42 -4.52 -0.78 1.77
CA LEU A 42 -4.17 0.62 1.94
C LEU A 42 -2.78 0.94 1.42
N LEU A 43 -2.60 2.19 1.02
CA LEU A 43 -1.32 2.79 0.65
C LEU A 43 -1.05 3.96 1.59
N VAL A 44 0.08 3.94 2.28
CA VAL A 44 0.61 5.08 3.04
C VAL A 44 1.79 5.67 2.29
N GLN A 45 1.83 6.99 2.17
CA GLN A 45 2.85 7.72 1.45
C GLN A 45 3.31 8.89 2.32
N LEU A 46 4.63 9.04 2.46
CA LEU A 46 5.28 10.20 3.07
C LEU A 46 6.14 10.89 2.01
N ASN A 47 6.15 12.22 2.04
CA ASN A 47 7.00 13.06 1.21
C ASN A 47 7.54 14.20 2.07
N TRP A 48 8.80 14.57 1.91
CA TRP A 48 9.36 15.70 2.64
C TRP A 48 10.37 16.50 1.82
N ASN A 49 10.33 17.82 2.05
CA ASN A 49 11.30 18.78 1.55
C ASN A 49 11.65 19.75 2.69
N GLY A 50 12.89 19.67 3.18
CA GLY A 50 13.29 20.44 4.36
C GLY A 50 12.74 19.84 5.65
N LYS A 51 11.99 20.64 6.42
CA LYS A 51 11.50 20.27 7.76
C LYS A 51 10.05 19.78 7.80
N ASP A 52 9.31 19.97 6.72
CA ASP A 52 7.89 19.61 6.68
C ASP A 52 7.73 18.26 5.97
N VAL A 53 6.97 17.37 6.61
CA VAL A 53 6.59 16.06 6.10
C VAL A 53 5.12 16.08 5.76
N LYS A 54 4.79 15.77 4.51
CA LYS A 54 3.43 15.52 4.07
C LYS A 54 3.15 14.03 4.09
N TRP A 55 2.03 13.65 4.66
CA TRP A 55 1.60 12.27 4.69
C TRP A 55 0.25 12.10 4.00
N PHE A 56 0.07 10.95 3.38
CA PHE A 56 -1.12 10.58 2.65
C PHE A 56 -1.46 9.12 2.91
N ARG A 57 -2.74 8.83 3.12
CA ARG A 57 -3.29 7.48 3.26
C ARG A 57 -4.44 7.29 2.29
N THR A 58 -4.40 6.21 1.53
CA THR A 58 -5.45 5.80 0.60
C THR A 58 -5.90 4.40 0.98
N THR A 59 -7.16 4.23 1.36
CA THR A 59 -7.70 2.96 1.85
C THR A 59 -8.88 2.52 0.99
N TRP A 60 -8.91 1.28 0.53
CA TRP A 60 -10.10 0.67 -0.06
C TRP A 60 -10.92 -0.01 1.02
N LEU A 61 -12.12 0.51 1.28
CA LEU A 61 -13.05 -0.01 2.28
C LEU A 61 -13.82 -1.22 1.70
N LYS A 62 -13.27 -2.44 1.84
CA LYS A 62 -13.89 -3.69 1.35
C LYS A 62 -15.26 -3.92 1.99
N THR A 63 -15.42 -3.54 3.25
CA THR A 63 -16.67 -3.73 4.00
C THR A 63 -17.79 -2.75 3.62
N ALA A 64 -17.45 -1.67 2.91
CA ALA A 64 -18.43 -0.71 2.37
C ALA A 64 -18.99 -1.15 1.01
N GLU A 65 -18.66 -2.35 0.55
CA GLU A 65 -19.19 -2.93 -0.68
C GLU A 65 -20.65 -3.33 -0.50
N THR A 66 -21.54 -2.63 -1.22
CA THR A 66 -22.98 -2.92 -1.21
C THR A 66 -23.37 -4.19 -1.99
N TYR A 67 -22.39 -4.90 -2.57
CA TYR A 67 -22.65 -5.94 -3.57
C TYR A 67 -22.26 -7.33 -3.06
N ASP A 68 -23.25 -8.21 -3.02
CA ASP A 68 -23.02 -9.64 -2.83
C ASP A 68 -22.61 -10.27 -4.18
N PHE A 69 -21.30 -10.40 -4.38
CA PHE A 69 -20.71 -11.07 -5.55
C PHE A 69 -20.88 -12.61 -5.52
N SER A 70 -21.41 -13.19 -4.43
CA SER A 70 -21.68 -14.63 -4.35
C SER A 70 -22.95 -15.05 -5.10
N VAL A 71 -23.84 -14.09 -5.41
CA VAL A 71 -25.11 -14.36 -6.10
C VAL A 71 -24.95 -14.07 -7.60
N VAL A 72 -24.67 -15.12 -8.38
CA VAL A 72 -24.50 -15.08 -9.85
C VAL A 72 -25.63 -14.35 -10.61
N GLY A 73 -26.81 -14.21 -10.00
CA GLY A 73 -27.98 -13.52 -10.56
C GLY A 73 -28.04 -11.99 -10.36
N SER A 74 -27.33 -11.41 -9.40
CA SER A 74 -27.40 -9.97 -9.09
C SER A 74 -26.63 -9.11 -10.10
N LEU A 75 -25.62 -9.69 -10.77
CA LEU A 75 -24.77 -9.00 -11.74
C LEU A 75 -25.41 -8.80 -13.12
N LYS A 76 -26.49 -9.52 -13.46
CA LYS A 76 -27.19 -9.38 -14.75
C LYS A 76 -27.94 -8.06 -14.92
N TYR A 77 -28.18 -7.33 -13.82
CA TYR A 77 -29.02 -6.13 -13.79
C TYR A 77 -28.28 -4.87 -13.36
N LEU A 78 -26.97 -4.95 -13.14
CA LEU A 78 -26.16 -3.76 -12.88
C LEU A 78 -25.85 -3.10 -14.21
N HIS A 79 -26.67 -2.11 -14.57
CA HIS A 79 -26.41 -1.22 -15.71
C HIS A 79 -25.06 -0.48 -15.58
N ASP A 80 -24.54 -0.34 -14.35
CA ASP A 80 -23.27 0.31 -14.06
C ASP A 80 -22.31 -0.62 -13.30
N THR A 81 -21.05 -0.66 -13.72
CA THR A 81 -19.97 -1.35 -13.00
C THR A 81 -19.83 -0.75 -11.60
N PRO A 82 -19.86 -1.56 -10.53
CA PRO A 82 -19.68 -1.05 -9.17
C PRO A 82 -18.33 -0.35 -9.05
N LYS A 83 -18.30 0.79 -8.35
CA LYS A 83 -17.06 1.52 -8.06
C LYS A 83 -16.62 1.23 -6.62
N PRO A 84 -15.32 0.98 -6.39
CA PRO A 84 -14.81 0.74 -5.05
C PRO A 84 -14.86 2.01 -4.21
N THR A 85 -15.15 1.85 -2.93
CA THR A 85 -15.14 2.96 -1.96
C THR A 85 -13.71 3.21 -1.51
N ILE A 86 -13.15 4.36 -1.91
CA ILE A 86 -11.81 4.78 -1.53
C ILE A 86 -11.90 5.92 -0.51
N LYS A 87 -11.21 5.78 0.62
CA LYS A 87 -11.02 6.82 1.63
C LYS A 87 -9.64 7.45 1.45
N TYR A 88 -9.61 8.77 1.38
CA TYR A 88 -8.38 9.57 1.27
C TYR A 88 -8.20 10.41 2.53
N GLU A 89 -7.04 10.29 3.17
CA GLU A 89 -6.65 11.05 4.35
C GLU A 89 -5.26 11.65 4.14
N ASN A 90 -5.01 12.86 4.62
CA ASN A 90 -3.71 13.49 4.50
C ASN A 90 -3.49 14.52 5.61
N GLY A 91 -2.24 14.95 5.75
CA GLY A 91 -1.85 16.00 6.67
C GLY A 91 -0.39 16.36 6.55
N GLU A 92 0.06 17.24 7.44
CA GLU A 92 1.43 17.72 7.51
C GLU A 92 1.94 17.61 8.95
N ALA A 93 3.21 17.25 9.11
CA ALA A 93 3.87 17.10 10.40
C ALA A 93 5.32 17.57 10.30
N ASP A 94 5.92 17.91 11.44
CA ASP A 94 7.35 18.23 11.52
C ASP A 94 8.19 16.96 11.31
N ILE A 95 9.32 17.08 10.61
CA ILE A 95 10.23 15.97 10.28
C ILE A 95 10.75 15.21 11.51
N SER A 96 10.81 15.86 12.68
CA SER A 96 11.14 15.20 13.95
C SER A 96 10.22 14.01 14.26
N ARG A 97 8.96 14.02 13.79
CA ARG A 97 8.01 12.92 13.97
C ARG A 97 8.40 11.65 13.21
N ILE A 98 9.22 11.77 12.17
CA ILE A 98 9.68 10.63 11.36
C ILE A 98 11.20 10.41 11.48
N GLU A 99 11.90 11.06 12.42
CA GLU A 99 13.35 10.93 12.56
C GLU A 99 13.80 9.48 12.79
N SER A 100 13.09 8.74 13.64
CA SER A 100 13.37 7.31 13.88
C SER A 100 13.20 6.49 12.60
N LEU A 101 12.17 6.78 11.80
CA LEU A 101 11.95 6.14 10.50
C LEU A 101 13.09 6.44 9.53
N MET A 102 13.50 7.71 9.46
CA MET A 102 14.60 8.19 8.62
C MET A 102 15.94 7.56 9.01
N GLN A 103 16.18 7.39 10.30
CA GLN A 103 17.40 6.75 10.81
C GLN A 103 17.44 5.27 10.44
N LEU A 104 16.31 4.56 10.56
CA LEU A 104 16.21 3.18 10.10
C LEU A 104 16.51 3.08 8.60
N ILE A 105 15.89 3.91 7.77
CA ILE A 105 16.08 3.92 6.32
C ILE A 105 17.56 4.13 5.93
N ARG A 106 18.25 5.07 6.58
CA ARG A 106 19.67 5.36 6.30
C ARG A 106 20.60 4.21 6.63
N ASN A 107 20.20 3.37 7.59
CA ASN A 107 21.00 2.23 8.05
C ASN A 107 20.70 0.94 7.26
N ILE A 108 19.67 0.94 6.41
CA ILE A 108 19.35 -0.21 5.55
C ILE A 108 20.56 -0.51 4.66
N SER A 109 21.21 -1.63 4.94
CA SER A 109 22.20 -2.25 4.06
C SER A 109 21.70 -3.65 3.71
N ILE A 110 20.64 -3.72 2.90
CA ILE A 110 20.01 -4.98 2.53
C ILE A 110 20.39 -5.36 1.09
N PRO A 111 21.04 -6.53 0.89
CA PRO A 111 21.30 -7.02 -0.46
C PRO A 111 19.95 -7.37 -1.15
N PRO A 112 19.79 -7.02 -2.43
CA PRO A 112 18.57 -7.36 -3.17
C PRO A 112 18.41 -8.88 -3.25
N ARG A 113 17.23 -9.36 -2.84
CA ARG A 113 16.86 -10.78 -2.97
C ARG A 113 15.94 -10.94 -4.17
N ILE A 114 16.30 -11.84 -5.06
CA ILE A 114 15.38 -12.33 -6.09
C ILE A 114 14.69 -13.55 -5.47
N ASP A 115 13.54 -13.34 -4.84
CA ASP A 115 12.72 -14.49 -4.45
C ASP A 115 12.23 -15.19 -5.72
N LYS A 116 12.70 -16.42 -5.94
CA LYS A 116 12.10 -17.31 -6.92
C LYS A 116 10.75 -17.72 -6.35
N PRO A 117 9.62 -17.43 -7.01
CA PRO A 117 8.31 -17.74 -6.47
C PRO A 117 8.11 -19.26 -6.44
N GLY A 118 8.29 -19.86 -5.27
CA GLY A 118 7.59 -21.08 -4.92
C GLY A 118 6.16 -20.70 -4.60
N PHE A 119 5.29 -20.70 -5.60
CA PHE A 119 3.85 -20.45 -5.45
C PHE A 119 3.23 -21.55 -4.58
N PHE A 120 3.25 -21.35 -3.26
CA PHE A 120 2.19 -21.86 -2.41
C PHE A 120 1.30 -20.65 -2.11
N ALA A 121 0.04 -20.72 -2.57
CA ALA A 121 -1.01 -19.80 -2.17
C ALA A 121 -1.28 -20.01 -0.68
N LEU A 122 -0.43 -19.43 0.16
CA LEU A 122 -0.72 -19.24 1.57
C LEU A 122 -1.63 -18.01 1.66
N ASP A 123 -2.65 -18.07 2.50
CA ASP A 123 -3.36 -16.87 2.93
C ASP A 123 -2.33 -15.94 3.58
N GLY A 124 -1.96 -14.86 2.89
CA GLY A 124 -1.03 -13.90 3.41
C GLY A 124 -1.10 -12.54 2.73
N SER A 125 -0.60 -11.55 3.45
CA SER A 125 -0.59 -10.15 3.04
C SER A 125 0.58 -9.90 2.10
N ASN A 126 0.35 -9.21 0.98
CA ASN A 126 1.45 -8.70 0.17
C ASN A 126 1.82 -7.30 0.65
N TYR A 127 3.12 -7.08 0.86
CA TYR A 127 3.67 -5.77 1.22
C TYR A 127 4.58 -5.29 0.10
N THR A 128 4.47 -4.00 -0.23
CA THR A 128 5.43 -3.32 -1.11
C THR A 128 5.90 -2.05 -0.45
N LEU A 129 7.21 -1.96 -0.18
CA LEU A 129 7.87 -0.74 0.30
C LEU A 129 8.67 -0.11 -0.83
N THR A 130 8.48 1.18 -1.06
CA THR A 130 9.29 1.95 -2.02
C THR A 130 9.90 3.16 -1.33
N ILE A 131 11.18 3.37 -1.54
CA ILE A 131 11.95 4.50 -1.00
C ILE A 131 12.65 5.15 -2.19
N GLY A 132 12.57 6.48 -2.32
CA GLY A 132 13.19 7.15 -3.46
C GLY A 132 13.25 8.66 -3.36
N VAL A 133 13.90 9.24 -4.37
CA VAL A 133 13.93 10.67 -4.69
C VAL A 133 13.83 10.77 -6.21
N ASP A 134 12.95 11.64 -6.70
CA ASP A 134 12.70 11.82 -8.14
C ASP A 134 12.43 10.47 -8.84
N ASP A 135 13.16 10.17 -9.92
CA ASP A 135 13.06 8.91 -10.66
C ASP A 135 13.90 7.77 -10.05
N ILE A 136 14.75 8.05 -9.06
CA ILE A 136 15.63 7.07 -8.42
C ILE A 136 14.91 6.46 -7.23
N LYS A 137 14.63 5.15 -7.30
CA LYS A 137 13.91 4.43 -6.25
C LYS A 137 14.34 2.99 -6.10
N THR A 138 14.18 2.47 -4.89
CA THR A 138 14.30 1.05 -4.58
C THR A 138 12.93 0.53 -4.15
N ILE A 139 12.56 -0.65 -4.66
CA ILE A 139 11.28 -1.30 -4.37
C ILE A 139 11.56 -2.68 -3.75
N TYR A 140 11.00 -2.90 -2.57
CA TYR A 140 11.03 -4.18 -1.85
C TYR A 140 9.62 -4.77 -1.84
N LYS A 141 9.49 -6.06 -2.10
CA LYS A 141 8.21 -6.78 -2.11
C LYS A 141 8.35 -8.09 -1.35
N TRP A 142 7.45 -8.35 -0.43
CA TRP A 142 7.43 -9.62 0.30
C TRP A 142 6.00 -10.03 0.65
N HIS A 143 5.81 -11.34 0.79
CA HIS A 143 4.60 -11.97 1.31
C HIS A 143 4.81 -12.42 2.76
N THR A 144 5.94 -13.08 3.00
CA THR A 144 6.46 -13.41 4.34
C THR A 144 7.80 -12.71 4.47
N CYS A 145 7.94 -11.79 5.43
CA CYS A 145 9.18 -11.02 5.57
C CYS A 145 10.33 -11.96 5.96
N PRO A 146 11.42 -12.02 5.17
CA PRO A 146 12.63 -12.73 5.57
C PRO A 146 13.22 -12.15 6.87
N GLU A 147 13.92 -12.97 7.65
CA GLU A 147 14.62 -12.51 8.86
C GLU A 147 15.64 -11.41 8.57
N GLU A 148 16.28 -11.45 7.39
CA GLU A 148 17.25 -10.43 6.98
C GLU A 148 16.60 -9.09 6.63
N TRP A 149 15.27 -9.05 6.49
CA TRP A 149 14.48 -7.88 6.10
C TRP A 149 13.62 -7.34 7.25
N GLN A 150 13.83 -7.80 8.49
CA GLN A 150 13.05 -7.37 9.66
C GLN A 150 13.06 -5.85 9.88
N GLU A 151 14.13 -5.16 9.48
CA GLU A 151 14.18 -3.69 9.49
C GLU A 151 13.16 -3.07 8.51
N LEU A 152 12.95 -3.67 7.34
CA LEU A 152 11.92 -3.24 6.38
C LEU A 152 10.52 -3.50 6.91
N GLN A 153 10.31 -4.62 7.62
CA GLN A 153 9.05 -4.91 8.30
C GLN A 153 8.78 -3.83 9.36
N THR A 154 9.77 -3.52 10.20
CA THR A 154 9.66 -2.46 11.22
C THR A 154 9.28 -1.11 10.60
N ILE A 155 9.92 -0.70 9.50
CA ILE A 155 9.58 0.53 8.77
C ILE A 155 8.15 0.49 8.25
N THR A 156 7.74 -0.66 7.73
CA THR A 156 6.40 -0.87 7.16
C THR A 156 5.33 -0.84 8.25
N ASP A 157 5.60 -1.42 9.42
CA ASP A 157 4.72 -1.36 10.59
C ASP A 157 4.61 0.07 11.13
N MET A 158 5.73 0.81 11.21
CA MET A 158 5.71 2.23 11.58
C MET A 158 4.90 3.08 10.59
N LEU A 159 4.91 2.73 9.31
CA LEU A 159 4.07 3.40 8.29
C LEU A 159 2.60 2.98 8.38
N TYR A 160 2.32 1.73 8.78
CA TYR A 160 0.97 1.23 8.95
C TYR A 160 0.27 1.90 10.15
N ASP A 161 0.99 1.98 11.26
CA ASP A 161 0.57 2.60 12.52
C ASP A 161 0.82 4.11 12.55
N LEU A 162 1.11 4.71 11.40
CA LEU A 162 1.47 6.11 11.29
C LEU A 162 0.35 7.01 11.84
N ASP A 163 0.51 7.40 13.11
CA ASP A 163 -0.30 8.38 13.79
C ASP A 163 0.49 9.69 13.88
N LEU A 164 0.14 10.62 12.98
CA LEU A 164 0.73 11.95 12.91
C LEU A 164 -0.25 13.03 13.43
N SER A 165 -1.27 12.63 14.19
CA SER A 165 -2.26 13.53 14.79
C SER A 165 -1.78 14.23 16.07
#